data_AF-A0A8S3HZ95-F1
#
_entry.id   AF-A0A8S3HZ95-F1
#
_cell.length_a   1.000
_cell.length_b   1.000
_cell.length_c   1.000
_cell.angle_alpha   90.00
_cell.angle_beta   90.00
_cell.angle_gamma   90.00
#
_symmetry.space_group_name_H-M   'P 1'
#
loop_
_entity.id
_entity.type
_entity.pdbx_description
1 polymer ?
#
loop_
_entity_poly.entity_id
_entity_poly.type
_entity_poly.pdbx_seq_one_letter_code
_entity_poly.pdbx_strand_id
1 'polypeptide(L)'
;LIDNLPCATKFENVETHEVLYEHGYRLGLYTKKTEETYINNHLIMKLYYHKESEDLYRVVGFEVEPKSIDSKRINVNNDGTCAIQNGQEMQKIDPKNENAITTTYEVIWANSETRWASRWDTYLAMTDAQIHWFSIVNSVIVVFFLAGILSMIIVKTLRRDIARYNQEDADDGSEETGWKL
;
A
#
# COMPACT_ATOMS: atom_id res chain seq x y z
N LEU A 1 -11.58 -3.02 12.95
CA LEU A 1 -11.94 -1.61 12.70
C LEU A 1 -12.53 -1.06 13.99
N ILE A 2 -12.11 0.13 14.41
CA ILE A 2 -12.65 0.81 15.59
C ILE A 2 -13.05 2.21 15.13
N ASP A 3 -14.32 2.58 15.33
CA ASP A 3 -14.86 3.88 14.92
C ASP A 3 -14.54 4.27 13.45
N ASN A 4 -14.65 3.27 12.56
CA ASN A 4 -14.30 3.34 11.14
C ASN A 4 -12.81 3.64 10.84
N LEU A 5 -11.94 3.68 11.85
CA LEU A 5 -10.50 3.78 11.66
C LEU A 5 -9.90 2.38 11.41
N PRO A 6 -9.03 2.25 10.38
CA PRO A 6 -8.26 1.04 10.21
C PRO A 6 -7.22 0.92 11.34
N CYS A 7 -6.84 -0.32 11.62
CA CYS A 7 -5.64 -0.58 12.43
C CYS A 7 -4.42 -0.05 11.66
N ALA A 8 -3.51 0.62 12.34
CA ALA A 8 -2.17 0.86 11.81
C ALA A 8 -1.08 0.38 12.77
N THR A 9 0.00 -0.16 12.24
CA THR A 9 1.23 -0.45 12.98
C THR A 9 2.25 0.64 12.71
N LYS A 10 2.86 1.18 13.76
CA LYS A 10 3.93 2.18 13.64
C LYS A 10 5.28 1.48 13.48
N PHE A 11 6.05 1.89 12.48
CA PHE A 11 7.41 1.43 12.25
C PHE A 11 8.36 2.62 12.13
N GLU A 12 9.55 2.52 12.72
CA GLU A 12 10.59 3.52 12.54
C GLU A 12 11.60 2.98 11.52
N ASN A 13 11.86 3.75 10.47
CA ASN A 13 12.92 3.42 9.54
C ASN A 13 14.28 3.64 10.23
N VAL A 14 15.07 2.57 10.33
CA VAL A 14 16.37 2.60 11.01
C VAL A 14 17.38 3.55 10.34
N GLU A 15 17.23 3.80 9.03
CA GLU A 15 18.14 4.64 8.26
C GLU A 15 17.71 6.11 8.24
N THR A 16 16.40 6.37 8.08
CA THR A 16 15.87 7.74 7.94
C THR A 16 15.31 8.33 9.24
N HIS A 17 15.14 7.50 10.29
CA HIS A 17 14.39 7.83 11.52
C HIS A 17 12.96 8.32 11.26
N GLU A 18 12.45 8.09 10.05
CA GLU A 18 11.08 8.45 9.71
C GLU A 18 10.12 7.44 10.31
N VAL A 19 9.07 7.97 10.92
CA VAL A 19 7.94 7.19 11.38
C VAL A 19 7.06 6.88 10.18
N LEU A 20 6.99 5.60 9.84
CA LEU A 20 6.09 5.06 8.86
C LEU A 20 4.93 4.37 9.59
N TYR A 21 3.75 4.44 8.99
CA TYR A 21 2.61 3.66 9.41
C TYR A 21 2.43 2.50 8.42
N GLU A 22 1.94 1.36 8.88
CA GLU A 22 1.48 0.26 8.02
C GLU A 22 0.02 -0.09 8.33
N HIS A 23 -0.86 -0.20 7.32
CA HIS A 23 -2.22 -0.69 7.53
C HIS A 23 -2.22 -2.15 8.01
N GLY A 24 -2.99 -2.40 9.08
CA GLY A 24 -3.03 -3.70 9.73
C GLY A 24 -1.81 -3.95 10.61
N TYR A 25 -1.51 -5.23 10.85
CA TYR A 25 -0.32 -5.69 11.56
C TYR A 25 0.19 -6.98 10.92
N ARG A 26 1.49 -7.23 11.04
CA ARG A 26 2.10 -8.46 10.51
C ARG A 26 1.72 -9.64 11.40
N LEU A 27 1.21 -10.71 10.81
CA LEU A 27 0.83 -11.93 11.55
C LEU A 27 2.04 -12.59 12.23
N GLY A 28 3.23 -12.43 11.68
CA GLY A 28 4.43 -13.08 12.17
C GLY A 28 5.67 -12.66 11.42
N LEU A 29 6.78 -13.33 11.74
CA LEU A 29 8.10 -13.09 11.18
C LEU A 29 8.67 -14.43 10.71
N TYR A 30 9.21 -14.44 9.49
CA TYR A 30 9.94 -15.58 8.96
C TYR A 30 11.38 -15.17 8.72
N THR A 31 12.33 -15.89 9.31
CA THR A 31 13.76 -15.63 9.12
C THR A 31 14.37 -16.69 8.21
N LYS A 32 14.82 -16.26 7.02
CA LYS A 32 15.46 -17.15 6.05
C LYS A 32 16.79 -17.73 6.55
N LYS A 33 17.45 -17.06 7.49
CA LYS A 33 18.77 -17.48 7.99
C LYS A 33 18.70 -18.71 8.89
N THR A 34 17.68 -18.79 9.75
CA THR A 34 17.50 -19.93 10.66
C THR A 34 16.36 -20.86 10.24
N GLU A 35 15.65 -20.53 9.16
CA GLU A 35 14.42 -21.21 8.69
C GLU A 35 13.32 -21.28 9.76
N GLU A 36 13.31 -20.32 10.68
CA GLU A 36 12.35 -20.27 11.78
C GLU A 36 11.19 -19.33 11.46
N THR A 37 10.00 -19.77 11.84
CA THR A 37 8.77 -18.97 11.75
C THR A 37 8.31 -18.62 13.15
N TYR A 38 7.99 -17.34 13.35
CA TYR A 38 7.43 -16.81 14.59
C TYR A 38 6.08 -16.17 14.32
N ILE A 39 5.16 -16.26 15.28
CA ILE A 39 3.84 -15.63 15.18
C ILE A 39 3.67 -14.54 16.23
N ASN A 40 3.01 -13.46 15.84
CA ASN A 40 2.58 -12.41 16.74
C ASN A 40 1.23 -12.80 17.34
N ASN A 41 1.26 -13.27 18.58
CA ASN A 41 0.11 -13.75 19.34
C ASN A 41 -0.34 -12.78 20.45
N HIS A 42 0.40 -11.70 20.69
CA HIS A 42 0.00 -10.65 21.62
C HIS A 42 -0.16 -9.31 20.91
N LEU A 43 -1.35 -8.71 21.00
CA LEU A 43 -1.64 -7.43 20.35
C LEU A 43 -1.82 -6.34 21.40
N ILE A 44 -0.95 -5.32 21.35
CA ILE A 44 -1.10 -4.11 22.14
C ILE A 44 -1.90 -3.11 21.31
N MET A 45 -3.17 -2.93 21.67
CA MET A 45 -4.08 -2.01 21.00
C MET A 45 -4.03 -0.65 21.69
N LYS A 46 -3.48 0.34 21.02
CA LYS A 46 -3.39 1.73 21.50
C LYS A 46 -4.50 2.55 20.86
N LEU A 47 -5.44 2.99 21.69
CA LEU A 47 -6.57 3.82 21.33
C LEU A 47 -6.31 5.26 21.72
N TYR A 48 -6.21 6.12 20.72
CA TYR A 48 -6.02 7.55 20.95
C TYR A 48 -7.39 8.23 20.94
N TYR A 49 -7.64 8.98 22.00
CA TYR A 49 -8.85 9.78 22.12
C TYR A 49 -8.49 11.26 22.21
N HIS A 50 -9.35 12.10 21.64
CA HIS A 50 -9.27 13.54 21.76
C HIS A 50 -10.44 14.05 22.58
N LYS A 51 -10.16 15.00 23.49
CA LYS A 51 -11.17 15.66 24.30
C LYS A 51 -11.60 16.95 23.62
N GLU A 52 -12.82 16.96 23.07
CA GLU A 52 -13.38 18.11 22.34
C GLU A 52 -14.06 19.13 23.28
N SER A 53 -14.68 18.64 24.36
CA SER A 53 -15.26 19.44 25.44
C SER A 53 -15.20 18.69 26.78
N GLU A 54 -15.71 19.25 27.87
CA GLU A 54 -15.57 18.66 29.22
C GLU A 54 -16.02 17.19 29.32
N ASP A 55 -17.08 16.80 28.60
CA ASP A 55 -17.67 15.45 28.60
C ASP A 55 -17.67 14.74 27.23
N LEU A 56 -17.04 15.33 26.20
CA LEU A 56 -17.04 14.76 24.84
C LEU A 56 -15.67 14.23 24.46
N TYR A 57 -15.60 12.91 24.32
CA TYR A 57 -14.40 12.17 23.93
C TYR A 57 -14.65 11.50 22.57
N ARG A 58 -13.69 11.64 21.66
CA ARG A 58 -13.76 11.01 20.34
C ARG A 58 -12.50 10.23 20.03
N VAL A 59 -12.64 9.07 19.38
CA VAL A 59 -11.51 8.25 18.96
C VAL A 59 -10.88 8.86 17.71
N VAL A 60 -9.59 9.21 17.81
CA VAL A 60 -8.84 9.89 16.75
C VAL A 60 -7.68 9.07 16.21
N GLY A 61 -7.40 7.91 16.82
CA GLY A 61 -6.35 7.03 16.34
C GLY A 61 -6.51 5.62 16.90
N PHE A 62 -6.10 4.66 16.09
CA PHE A 62 -6.03 3.25 16.42
C PHE A 62 -4.71 2.68 15.91
N GLU A 63 -3.78 2.48 16.84
CA GLU A 63 -2.49 1.85 16.59
C GLU A 63 -2.46 0.45 17.21
N VAL A 64 -1.78 -0.49 16.56
CA VAL A 64 -1.51 -1.82 17.08
C VAL A 64 -0.03 -2.09 17.06
N GLU A 65 0.50 -2.54 18.18
CA GLU A 65 1.87 -3.02 18.29
C GLU A 65 1.83 -4.55 18.49
N PRO A 66 2.15 -5.34 17.45
CA PRO A 66 2.16 -6.79 17.54
C PRO A 66 3.42 -7.30 18.25
N LYS A 67 3.25 -8.26 19.15
CA LYS A 67 4.35 -8.95 19.84
C LYS A 67 4.21 -10.47 19.72
N SER A 68 5.37 -11.12 19.65
CA SER A 68 5.49 -12.57 19.73
C SER A 68 5.92 -12.96 21.13
N ILE A 69 5.09 -13.73 21.83
CA ILE A 69 5.30 -14.12 23.23
C ILE A 69 5.11 -15.63 23.33
N ASP A 70 6.17 -16.34 23.76
CA ASP A 70 6.07 -17.79 23.98
C ASP A 70 4.92 -18.14 24.95
N SER A 71 4.14 -19.16 24.59
CA SER A 71 2.96 -19.57 25.35
C SER A 71 3.28 -19.97 26.80
N LYS A 72 4.51 -20.41 27.10
CA LYS A 72 4.95 -20.71 28.47
C LYS A 72 4.99 -19.48 29.38
N ARG A 73 5.07 -18.29 28.80
CA ARG A 73 5.09 -17.01 29.53
C ARG A 73 3.70 -16.44 29.76
N ILE A 74 2.68 -17.02 29.13
CA ILE A 74 1.30 -16.56 29.23
C ILE A 74 0.59 -17.41 30.29
N ASN A 75 0.30 -16.81 31.43
CA ASN A 75 -0.53 -17.44 32.44
C ASN A 75 -1.94 -16.86 32.32
N VAL A 76 -2.89 -17.71 31.90
CA VAL A 76 -4.31 -17.34 31.82
C VAL A 76 -4.96 -17.66 33.16
N ASN A 77 -5.52 -16.66 33.80
CA ASN A 77 -6.27 -16.80 35.04
C ASN A 77 -7.71 -17.25 34.74
N ASN A 78 -8.38 -17.83 35.74
CA ASN A 78 -9.76 -18.32 35.60
C ASN A 78 -10.81 -17.21 35.40
N ASP A 79 -10.43 -15.95 35.60
CA ASP A 79 -11.28 -14.76 35.40
C ASP A 79 -11.21 -14.20 33.97
N GLY A 80 -10.45 -14.84 33.08
CA GLY A 80 -10.24 -14.38 31.71
C GLY A 80 -9.14 -13.32 31.57
N THR A 81 -8.46 -12.96 32.66
CA THR A 81 -7.26 -12.11 32.60
C THR A 81 -6.01 -12.94 32.30
N CYS A 82 -4.97 -12.31 31.76
CA CYS A 82 -3.68 -12.97 31.54
C CYS A 82 -2.52 -12.16 32.12
N ALA A 83 -1.55 -12.86 32.70
CA ALA A 83 -0.29 -12.28 33.16
C ALA A 83 0.85 -12.78 32.27
N ILE A 84 1.60 -11.85 31.69
CA ILE A 84 2.75 -12.13 30.84
C ILE A 84 4.02 -12.01 31.69
N GLN A 85 4.79 -13.09 31.78
CA GLN A 85 6.07 -13.08 32.49
C GLN A 85 7.16 -12.37 31.68
N ASN A 86 8.12 -11.74 32.36
CA ASN A 86 9.27 -11.10 31.72
C ASN A 86 10.16 -12.13 31.00
N GLY A 87 10.63 -11.76 29.81
CA GLY A 87 11.45 -12.62 28.95
C GLY A 87 11.54 -12.07 27.52
N GLN A 88 12.39 -12.69 26.70
CA GLN A 88 12.57 -12.33 25.27
C GLN A 88 12.21 -13.48 24.32
N GLU A 89 11.73 -14.60 24.84
CA GLU A 89 11.34 -15.76 24.03
C GLU A 89 10.12 -15.45 23.18
N MET A 90 10.25 -15.71 21.88
CA MET A 90 9.22 -15.52 20.86
C MET A 90 8.50 -16.84 20.60
N GLN A 91 7.21 -16.78 20.25
CA GLN A 91 6.43 -17.96 19.90
C GLN A 91 6.84 -18.48 18.52
N LYS A 92 7.64 -19.56 18.53
CA LYS A 92 8.00 -20.29 17.32
C LYS A 92 6.82 -21.16 16.85
N ILE A 93 6.70 -21.32 15.53
CA ILE A 93 5.78 -22.25 14.87
C ILE A 93 6.60 -23.39 14.26
N ASP A 94 6.15 -24.61 14.52
CA ASP A 94 6.61 -25.80 13.81
C ASP A 94 5.69 -26.06 12.60
N PRO A 95 6.18 -25.97 11.36
CA PRO A 95 5.35 -26.20 10.17
C PRO A 95 4.89 -27.65 9.99
N LYS A 96 5.46 -28.62 10.72
CA LYS A 96 5.15 -30.05 10.55
C LYS A 96 4.13 -30.58 11.57
N ASN A 97 3.96 -29.87 12.67
CA ASN A 97 3.14 -30.31 13.80
C ASN A 97 1.99 -29.33 14.05
N GLU A 98 0.97 -29.77 14.77
CA GLU A 98 -0.06 -28.86 15.28
C GLU A 98 0.52 -27.95 16.36
N ASN A 99 0.25 -26.64 16.26
CA ASN A 99 0.75 -25.64 17.19
C ASN A 99 -0.42 -25.12 18.03
N ALA A 100 -0.37 -25.31 19.34
CA ALA A 100 -1.27 -24.66 20.27
C ALA A 100 -0.77 -23.23 20.54
N ILE A 101 -1.50 -22.22 20.05
CA ILE A 101 -1.11 -20.81 20.16
C ILE A 101 -2.13 -20.09 21.04
N THR A 102 -1.66 -19.53 22.16
CA THR A 102 -2.49 -18.67 23.01
C THR A 102 -2.40 -17.24 22.51
N THR A 103 -3.53 -16.70 22.06
CA THR A 103 -3.63 -15.30 21.62
C THR A 103 -4.13 -14.43 22.77
N THR A 104 -3.44 -13.32 23.00
CA THR A 104 -3.77 -12.35 24.04
C THR A 104 -3.77 -10.95 23.45
N TYR A 105 -4.40 -10.01 24.14
CA TYR A 105 -4.37 -8.61 23.76
C TYR A 105 -4.38 -7.74 25.01
N GLU A 106 -3.87 -6.54 24.89
CA GLU A 106 -4.05 -5.49 25.88
C GLU A 106 -4.56 -4.21 25.21
N VAL A 107 -5.26 -3.38 25.97
CA VAL A 107 -5.87 -2.15 25.47
C VAL A 107 -5.37 -0.98 26.28
N ILE A 108 -4.72 -0.04 25.61
CA ILE A 108 -4.15 1.16 26.21
C ILE A 108 -4.89 2.37 25.63
N TRP A 109 -5.43 3.19 26.52
CA TRP A 109 -6.08 4.45 26.15
C TRP A 109 -5.13 5.61 26.39
N ALA A 110 -4.94 6.45 25.38
CA ALA A 110 -4.05 7.61 25.45
C ALA A 110 -4.75 8.87 24.94
N ASN A 111 -4.53 10.00 25.61
CA ASN A 111 -4.99 11.31 25.13
C ASN A 111 -4.10 11.74 23.95
N SER A 112 -4.71 12.27 22.89
CA SER A 112 -4.01 12.86 21.75
C SER A 112 -4.51 14.27 21.45
N GLU A 113 -3.57 15.14 21.04
CA GLU A 113 -3.86 16.50 20.56
C GLU A 113 -4.44 16.51 19.14
N THR A 114 -4.45 15.37 18.44
CA THR A 114 -5.01 15.24 17.09
C THR A 114 -6.50 15.56 17.11
N ARG A 115 -6.88 16.57 16.32
CA ARG A 115 -8.30 16.95 16.16
C ARG A 115 -9.03 15.88 15.36
N TRP A 116 -10.33 15.74 15.62
CA TRP A 116 -11.19 14.81 14.89
C TRP A 116 -11.12 14.97 13.36
N ALA A 117 -11.06 16.22 12.87
CA ALA A 117 -11.03 16.50 11.43
C ALA A 117 -9.77 15.98 10.73
N SER A 118 -8.62 15.93 11.41
CA SER A 118 -7.32 15.50 10.86
C SER A 118 -6.99 14.04 11.18
N ARG A 119 -7.94 13.27 11.72
CA ARG A 119 -7.68 11.89 12.20
C ARG A 119 -7.29 10.90 11.11
N TRP A 120 -7.58 11.23 9.85
CA TRP A 120 -7.22 10.40 8.70
C TRP A 120 -5.82 10.70 8.16
N ASP A 121 -5.22 11.85 8.51
CA ASP A 121 -3.95 12.30 7.92
C ASP A 121 -2.81 11.31 8.18
N THR A 122 -2.77 10.72 9.39
CA THR A 122 -1.78 9.70 9.76
C THR A 122 -1.87 8.44 8.90
N TYR A 123 -3.07 8.06 8.48
CA TYR A 123 -3.31 6.86 7.67
C TYR A 123 -3.08 7.12 6.17
N LEU A 124 -3.32 8.34 5.71
CA LEU A 124 -3.15 8.72 4.30
C LEU A 124 -1.70 9.05 3.95
N ALA A 125 -0.90 9.56 4.90
CA ALA A 125 0.52 9.84 4.69
C ALA A 125 1.37 8.60 4.34
N MET A 126 0.82 7.41 4.53
CA MET A 126 1.52 6.13 4.45
C MET A 126 1.69 5.59 3.00
N THR A 127 0.80 5.92 2.07
CA THR A 127 0.59 5.06 0.88
C THR A 127 1.27 5.51 -0.42
N ASP A 128 1.93 6.67 -0.46
CA ASP A 128 1.97 7.41 -1.73
C ASP A 128 3.19 7.18 -2.66
N ALA A 129 4.33 6.67 -2.18
CA ALA A 129 5.54 6.75 -3.01
C ALA A 129 5.77 5.56 -3.96
N GLN A 130 5.57 4.32 -3.53
CA GLN A 130 6.10 3.16 -4.27
C GLN A 130 5.16 2.58 -5.34
N ILE A 131 3.84 2.79 -5.23
CA ILE A 131 2.87 2.13 -6.12
C ILE A 131 2.53 3.00 -7.35
N HIS A 132 2.57 4.34 -7.21
CA HIS A 132 2.10 5.23 -8.26
C HIS A 132 3.02 5.34 -9.48
N TRP A 133 4.34 5.27 -9.30
CA TRP A 133 5.27 5.47 -10.42
C TRP A 133 5.20 4.33 -11.47
N PHE A 134 4.85 3.10 -11.07
CA PHE A 134 4.68 1.98 -12.00
C PHE A 134 3.49 2.20 -12.94
N SER A 135 2.36 2.71 -12.42
CA SER A 135 1.18 3.04 -13.24
C SER A 135 1.45 4.22 -14.17
N ILE A 136 2.24 5.21 -13.73
CA ILE A 136 2.66 6.35 -14.57
C ILE A 136 3.51 5.85 -15.75
N VAL A 137 4.53 5.02 -15.48
CA VAL A 137 5.37 4.44 -16.55
C VAL A 137 4.55 3.60 -17.52
N ASN A 138 3.65 2.75 -17.02
CA ASN A 138 2.78 1.93 -17.84
C ASN A 138 1.88 2.78 -18.76
N SER A 139 1.30 3.87 -18.24
CA SER A 139 0.48 4.79 -19.03
C SER A 139 1.31 5.51 -20.11
N VAL A 140 2.53 5.96 -19.77
CA VAL A 140 3.43 6.63 -20.71
C VAL A 140 3.80 5.72 -21.89
N ILE A 141 4.09 4.43 -21.63
CA ILE A 141 4.40 3.45 -22.69
C ILE A 141 3.23 3.30 -23.67
N VAL A 142 2.00 3.19 -23.16
CA VAL A 142 0.79 3.06 -24.00
C VAL A 142 0.60 4.30 -24.88
N VAL A 143 0.80 5.51 -24.33
CA VAL A 143 0.66 6.76 -25.08
C VAL A 143 1.68 6.85 -26.22
N PHE A 144 2.96 6.50 -25.99
CA PHE A 144 3.97 6.49 -27.05
C PHE A 144 3.64 5.48 -28.16
N PHE A 145 3.12 4.31 -27.79
CA PHE A 145 2.74 3.30 -28.78
C PHE A 145 1.57 3.76 -29.66
N LEU A 146 0.53 4.34 -29.05
CA LEU A 146 -0.61 4.91 -29.78
C LEU A 146 -0.19 6.09 -30.67
N ALA A 147 0.67 6.98 -30.18
CA ALA A 147 1.20 8.09 -30.96
C ALA A 147 2.05 7.61 -32.16
N GLY A 148 2.85 6.55 -31.97
CA GLY A 148 3.64 5.93 -33.03
C GLY A 148 2.76 5.35 -34.15
N ILE A 149 1.71 4.61 -33.80
CA ILE A 149 0.75 4.07 -34.78
C ILE A 149 0.04 5.20 -35.52
N LEU A 150 -0.44 6.23 -34.80
CA LEU A 150 -1.09 7.38 -35.41
C LEU A 150 -0.16 8.10 -36.39
N SER A 151 1.09 8.33 -35.99
CA SER A 151 2.12 8.93 -36.85
C SER A 151 2.36 8.11 -38.12
N MET A 152 2.46 6.78 -37.99
CA MET A 152 2.61 5.89 -39.15
C MET A 152 1.42 6.00 -40.13
N ILE A 153 0.19 6.07 -39.61
CA ILE A 153 -1.02 6.25 -40.42
C ILE A 153 -0.98 7.60 -41.14
N ILE A 154 -0.62 8.68 -40.44
CA ILE A 154 -0.52 10.04 -41.03
C ILE A 154 0.55 10.08 -42.12
N VAL A 155 1.76 9.55 -41.87
CA VAL A 155 2.83 9.54 -42.88
C VAL A 155 2.43 8.71 -44.09
N LYS A 156 1.78 7.55 -43.87
CA LYS A 156 1.33 6.68 -44.97
C LYS A 156 0.24 7.32 -45.81
N THR A 157 -0.70 8.02 -45.18
CA THR A 157 -1.77 8.75 -45.88
C THR A 157 -1.21 9.94 -46.65
N LEU A 158 -0.36 10.77 -46.04
CA LEU A 158 0.29 11.91 -46.70
C LEU A 158 1.14 11.50 -47.90
N ARG A 159 1.97 10.45 -47.76
CA ARG A 159 2.79 9.95 -48.88
C ARG A 159 1.92 9.46 -50.05
N ARG A 160 0.82 8.77 -49.75
CA ARG A 160 -0.12 8.30 -50.77
C ARG A 160 -0.83 9.48 -51.46
N ASP A 161 -1.21 10.49 -50.70
CA ASP A 161 -1.90 11.66 -51.23
C ASP A 161 -0.99 12.49 -52.14
N ILE A 162 0.23 12.78 -51.70
CA ILE A 162 1.24 13.48 -52.52
C ILE A 162 1.54 12.72 -53.82
N ALA A 163 1.72 11.39 -53.74
CA ALA A 163 1.99 10.58 -54.92
C ALA A 163 0.83 10.63 -55.94
N ARG A 164 -0.41 10.73 -55.46
CA ARG A 164 -1.60 10.84 -56.31
C ARG A 164 -1.69 12.22 -56.97
N TYR A 165 -1.52 13.31 -56.22
CA TYR A 165 -1.52 14.66 -56.80
C TYR A 165 -0.42 14.83 -57.84
N ASN A 166 0.79 14.35 -57.56
CA ASN A 166 1.89 14.39 -58.52
C ASN A 166 1.63 13.55 -59.78
N GLN A 167 0.73 12.58 -59.73
CA GLN A 167 0.35 11.75 -60.87
C GLN A 167 -0.78 12.41 -61.69
N GLU A 168 -1.77 13.02 -61.03
CA GLU A 168 -2.84 13.78 -61.70
C GLU A 168 -2.28 15.02 -62.43
N ASP A 169 -1.35 15.77 -61.82
CA ASP A 169 -0.65 16.90 -62.48
C ASP A 169 0.15 16.49 -63.73
N ALA A 170 0.68 15.25 -63.73
CA ALA A 170 1.43 14.73 -64.87
C ALA A 170 0.53 14.23 -66.02
N ASP A 171 -0.67 13.74 -65.69
CA ASP A 171 -1.67 13.25 -66.65
C ASP A 171 -2.33 14.44 -67.38
N ASP A 172 -2.74 15.48 -66.64
CA ASP A 172 -3.29 16.73 -67.20
C ASP A 172 -2.31 17.43 -68.15
N GLY A 173 -1.01 17.44 -67.81
CA GLY A 173 0.05 17.97 -68.69
C GLY A 173 0.30 17.12 -69.96
N SER A 174 -0.13 15.86 -69.96
CA SER A 174 -0.03 14.97 -71.12
C SER A 174 -1.26 15.07 -72.05
N GLU A 175 -2.46 15.24 -71.50
CA GLU A 175 -3.71 15.39 -72.27
C GLU A 175 -3.75 16.68 -73.12
N GLU A 176 -3.07 17.75 -72.71
CA GLU A 176 -2.96 18.99 -73.49
C GLU A 176 -2.10 18.86 -74.78
N THR A 177 -1.31 17.78 -74.92
CA THR A 177 -0.43 17.58 -76.09
C THR A 177 -1.07 16.76 -77.24
N GLY A 178 -2.27 16.21 -77.04
CA GLY A 178 -2.88 15.22 -77.94
C GLY A 178 -3.84 15.71 -79.04
N TRP A 179 -4.19 17.01 -79.11
CA TRP A 179 -5.28 17.49 -80.00
C TRP A 179 -4.83 18.19 -81.29
N LYS A 180 -3.52 18.22 -81.59
CA LYS A 180 -2.98 18.78 -82.84
C LYS A 180 -2.02 17.81 -83.50
N LEU A 181 -2.59 16.73 -84.06
CA LEU A 181 -1.99 15.97 -85.15
C LEU A 181 -3.07 15.74 -86.23
#